data_AF-A0A0V8M0X3-F1
#
_entry.id   AF-A0A0V8M0X3-F1
#
_cell.length_a   1.000
_cell.length_b   1.000
_cell.length_c   1.000
_cell.angle_alpha   90.00
_cell.angle_beta   90.00
_cell.angle_gamma   90.00
#
_symmetry.space_group_name_H-M   'P 1'
#
loop_
_entity.id
_entity.type
_entity.pdbx_description
1 polymer ?
#
loop_
_entity_poly.entity_id
_entity_poly.type
_entity_poly.pdbx_seq_one_letter_code
_entity_poly.pdbx_strand_id
1 'polypeptide(L)'
;MSEAAVRDKVAVASYEGVLVNQHLGMAEQLFIYQRTDSGYVFAETRPTPEKGGGEERWKKLAEIIGDCQALLVNGIGETPNGILSDYGLAIYEVEGLVEYALEAIWQGKALRMPRRVARGCRRAMSGEGGMGCG
;
A
#
# COMPACT_ATOMS: atom_id res chain seq x y z
N MET A 1 19.32 -6.37 -19.95
CA MET A 1 19.13 -5.31 -18.93
C MET A 1 17.64 -5.27 -18.63
N SER A 2 17.22 -5.83 -17.51
CA SER A 2 15.81 -5.86 -17.12
C SER A 2 15.41 -4.43 -16.74
N GLU A 3 14.55 -3.83 -17.56
CA GLU A 3 13.83 -2.60 -17.22
C GLU A 3 13.19 -2.85 -15.84
N ALA A 4 13.55 -2.05 -14.84
CA ALA A 4 12.88 -2.14 -13.54
C ALA A 4 11.41 -1.82 -13.83
N ALA A 5 10.54 -2.84 -13.73
CA ALA A 5 9.13 -2.68 -14.05
C ALA A 5 8.59 -1.50 -13.23
N VAL A 6 8.20 -0.44 -13.93
CA VAL A 6 7.69 0.78 -13.31
C VAL A 6 6.42 0.40 -12.58
N ARG A 7 6.38 0.58 -11.25
CA ARG A 7 5.16 0.38 -10.46
C ARG A 7 4.25 1.58 -10.73
N ASP A 8 3.44 1.46 -11.77
CA ASP A 8 2.62 2.54 -12.32
C ASP A 8 1.12 2.37 -11.99
N LYS A 9 0.78 1.37 -11.17
CA LYS A 9 -0.58 1.10 -10.73
C LYS A 9 -0.87 1.60 -9.32
N VAL A 10 -2.11 1.95 -9.05
CA VAL A 10 -2.61 2.28 -7.70
C VAL A 10 -3.77 1.36 -7.39
N ALA A 11 -3.70 0.67 -6.25
CA ALA A 11 -4.78 -0.15 -5.74
C ALA A 11 -5.67 0.66 -4.81
N VAL A 12 -6.97 0.41 -4.83
CA VAL A 12 -7.97 1.16 -4.06
C VAL A 12 -8.96 0.21 -3.41
N ALA A 13 -9.12 0.34 -2.09
CA ALA A 13 -10.19 -0.32 -1.35
C ALA A 13 -11.46 0.54 -1.42
N SER A 14 -12.42 0.08 -2.21
CA SER A 14 -13.68 0.77 -2.50
C SER A 14 -14.79 -0.24 -2.69
N TYR A 15 -16.04 0.06 -2.31
CA TYR A 15 -17.18 -0.81 -2.62
C TYR A 15 -17.58 -0.71 -4.11
N GLU A 16 -17.34 0.44 -4.75
CA GLU A 16 -17.85 0.73 -6.10
C GLU A 16 -16.81 1.29 -7.08
N GLY A 17 -15.59 1.58 -6.63
CA GLY A 17 -14.55 2.22 -7.44
C GLY A 17 -14.70 3.75 -7.58
N VAL A 18 -15.58 4.37 -6.78
CA VAL A 18 -15.84 5.82 -6.82
C VAL A 18 -15.35 6.51 -5.56
N LEU A 19 -15.60 5.92 -4.39
CA LEU A 19 -15.13 6.44 -3.10
C LEU A 19 -14.10 5.51 -2.46
N VAL A 20 -13.09 6.08 -1.81
CA VAL A 20 -12.26 5.34 -0.85
C VAL A 20 -13.04 5.22 0.45
N ASN A 21 -13.74 4.11 0.62
CA ASN A 21 -14.71 3.89 1.68
C ASN A 21 -14.59 2.50 2.34
N GLN A 22 -13.57 1.72 1.98
CA GLN A 22 -13.35 0.40 2.57
C GLN A 22 -12.10 0.33 3.44
N HIS A 23 -12.26 -0.25 4.62
CA HIS A 23 -11.17 -0.69 5.47
C HIS A 23 -10.54 -1.96 4.87
N LEU A 24 -9.21 -2.02 4.79
CA LEU A 24 -8.50 -3.11 4.12
C LEU A 24 -8.82 -4.51 4.70
N GLY A 25 -9.02 -4.56 6.02
CA GLY A 25 -9.43 -5.78 6.73
C GLY A 25 -10.68 -6.45 6.17
N MET A 26 -11.61 -5.66 5.62
CA MET A 26 -12.93 -6.10 5.15
C MET A 26 -13.06 -6.16 3.63
N ALA A 27 -12.19 -5.46 2.90
CA ALA A 27 -12.17 -5.45 1.45
C ALA A 27 -11.97 -6.86 0.90
N GLU A 28 -12.86 -7.28 0.01
CA GLU A 28 -12.80 -8.58 -0.67
C GLU A 28 -12.12 -8.47 -2.03
N GLN A 29 -12.08 -7.26 -2.59
CA GLN A 29 -11.38 -6.92 -3.82
C GLN A 29 -10.80 -5.51 -3.74
N LEU A 30 -9.82 -5.24 -4.60
CA LEU A 30 -9.24 -3.93 -4.81
C LEU A 30 -9.46 -3.49 -6.27
N PHE A 31 -9.75 -2.22 -6.45
CA PHE A 31 -9.84 -1.58 -7.75
C PHE A 31 -8.47 -1.08 -8.15
N ILE A 32 -7.98 -1.52 -9.31
CA ILE A 32 -6.63 -1.21 -9.79
C ILE A 32 -6.74 -0.16 -10.88
N TYR A 33 -6.00 0.93 -10.69
CA TYR A 33 -5.91 2.03 -11.63
C TYR A 33 -4.51 2.10 -12.21
N GLN A 34 -4.42 2.24 -13.52
CA GLN A 34 -3.18 2.29 -14.28
C GLN A 34 -2.83 3.74 -14.63
N ARG A 35 -1.58 4.14 -14.41
CA ARG A 35 -1.11 5.47 -14.82
C ARG A 35 -1.08 5.58 -16.34
N THR A 36 -1.46 6.75 -16.83
CA THR A 36 -1.38 7.18 -18.23
C THR A 36 -0.67 8.54 -18.31
N ASP A 37 -0.50 9.05 -19.54
CA ASP A 37 0.07 10.38 -19.79
C ASP A 37 -0.78 11.53 -19.20
N SER A 38 -2.08 11.29 -18.98
CA SER A 38 -3.04 12.29 -18.53
C SER A 38 -3.63 12.06 -17.14
N GLY A 39 -3.24 10.98 -16.45
CA GLY A 39 -3.77 10.68 -15.12
C GLY A 39 -3.75 9.19 -14.80
N TYR A 40 -4.85 8.71 -14.23
CA TYR A 40 -5.08 7.29 -13.93
C TYR A 40 -6.40 6.85 -14.54
N VAL A 41 -6.43 5.63 -15.08
CA VAL A 41 -7.65 5.00 -15.60
C VAL A 41 -7.90 3.68 -14.91
N PHE A 42 -9.16 3.29 -14.73
CA PHE A 42 -9.50 1.98 -14.20
C PHE A 42 -8.98 0.89 -15.15
N ALA A 43 -8.25 -0.09 -14.60
CA ALA A 43 -7.69 -1.20 -15.35
C ALA A 43 -8.45 -2.50 -15.09
N GLU A 44 -8.58 -2.87 -13.83
CA GLU A 44 -9.17 -4.15 -13.41
C GLU A 44 -9.51 -4.16 -11.93
N THR A 45 -10.19 -5.21 -11.47
CA THR A 45 -10.33 -5.54 -10.05
C THR A 45 -9.53 -6.78 -9.71
N ARG A 46 -8.89 -6.80 -8.54
CA ARG A 46 -8.18 -7.98 -8.04
C ARG A 46 -8.77 -8.46 -6.71
N PRO A 47 -9.03 -9.76 -6.53
CA PRO A 47 -9.50 -10.28 -5.26
C PRO A 47 -8.41 -10.16 -4.20
N THR A 48 -8.82 -9.88 -2.97
CA THR A 48 -7.95 -10.00 -1.80
C THR A 48 -7.96 -11.44 -1.28
N PRO A 49 -6.93 -11.88 -0.55
CA PRO A 49 -6.99 -13.18 0.12
C PRO A 49 -8.08 -13.20 1.20
N GLU A 50 -8.64 -14.39 1.45
CA GLU A 50 -9.70 -14.61 2.43
C GLU A 50 -9.40 -13.97 3.78
N LYS A 51 -10.47 -13.54 4.45
CA LYS A 51 -10.40 -12.96 5.80
C LYS A 51 -9.81 -13.99 6.78
N GLY A 52 -9.01 -13.51 7.73
CA GLY A 52 -8.26 -14.37 8.65
C GLY A 52 -6.82 -14.59 8.20
N GLY A 53 -6.17 -15.65 8.68
CA GLY A 53 -4.82 -16.04 8.24
C GLY A 53 -3.65 -15.20 8.78
N GLY A 54 -3.90 -14.19 9.62
CA GLY A 54 -2.86 -13.39 10.27
C GLY A 54 -1.96 -12.66 9.27
N GLU A 55 -0.64 -12.70 9.51
CA GLU A 55 0.34 -12.01 8.66
C GLU A 55 0.43 -12.57 7.24
N GLU A 56 0.20 -13.87 7.07
CA GLU A 56 0.28 -14.54 5.76
C GLU A 56 -0.73 -13.98 4.75
N ARG A 57 -1.89 -13.51 5.24
CA ARG A 57 -2.87 -12.79 4.40
C ARG A 57 -2.24 -11.59 3.73
N TRP A 58 -1.44 -10.82 4.47
CA TRP A 58 -0.87 -9.55 4.00
C TRP A 58 0.34 -9.76 3.09
N LYS A 59 1.13 -10.81 3.33
CA LYS A 59 2.21 -11.22 2.42
C LYS A 59 1.65 -11.64 1.06
N LYS A 60 0.62 -12.48 1.04
CA LYS A 60 -0.09 -12.85 -0.20
C LYS A 60 -0.71 -11.65 -0.90
N LEU A 61 -1.32 -10.73 -0.14
CA LEU A 61 -1.84 -9.50 -0.73
C LEU A 61 -0.73 -8.67 -1.38
N ALA A 62 0.43 -8.55 -0.74
CA ALA A 62 1.57 -7.84 -1.31
C ALA A 62 2.05 -8.43 -2.64
N GLU A 63 1.97 -9.75 -2.82
CA GLU A 63 2.24 -10.42 -4.09
C GLU A 63 1.17 -10.08 -5.15
N ILE A 64 -0.12 -10.08 -4.78
CA ILE A 64 -1.23 -9.77 -5.69
C ILE A 64 -1.16 -8.34 -6.24
N ILE A 65 -0.73 -7.37 -5.43
CA ILE A 65 -0.60 -5.96 -5.81
C ILE A 65 0.86 -5.48 -5.87
N GLY A 66 1.80 -6.39 -6.10
CA GLY A 66 3.24 -6.10 -6.12
C GLY A 66 3.69 -5.15 -7.24
N ASP A 67 2.89 -5.03 -8.29
CA ASP A 67 3.06 -4.06 -9.40
C ASP A 67 2.46 -2.68 -9.11
N CYS A 68 1.72 -2.51 -8.00
CA CYS A 68 1.17 -1.23 -7.60
C CYS A 68 2.22 -0.39 -6.83
N GLN A 69 2.29 0.92 -7.08
CA GLN A 69 3.10 1.86 -6.29
C GLN A 69 2.42 2.24 -4.98
N ALA A 70 1.09 2.22 -4.94
CA ALA A 70 0.34 2.72 -3.80
C ALA A 70 -0.95 1.92 -3.57
N LEU A 71 -1.41 1.96 -2.32
CA LEU A 71 -2.68 1.43 -1.86
C LEU A 71 -3.47 2.51 -1.13
N LEU A 72 -4.65 2.85 -1.63
CA LEU A 72 -5.62 3.77 -1.02
C LEU A 72 -6.66 2.97 -0.23
N VAL A 73 -6.84 3.29 1.05
CA VAL A 73 -7.78 2.60 1.94
C VAL A 73 -8.47 3.61 2.85
N ASN A 74 -9.68 3.34 3.32
CA ASN A 74 -10.33 4.18 4.34
C ASN A 74 -9.74 3.92 5.75
N GLY A 75 -9.17 2.73 5.96
CA GLY A 75 -8.48 2.38 7.19
C GLY A 75 -7.67 1.09 7.06
N ILE A 76 -6.61 0.96 7.85
CA ILE A 76 -5.74 -0.22 7.91
C ILE A 76 -5.16 -0.40 9.33
N GLY A 77 -5.08 -1.64 9.80
CA GLY A 77 -4.42 -1.95 11.07
C GLY A 77 -2.88 -1.81 11.01
N GLU A 78 -2.23 -1.74 12.17
CA GLU A 78 -0.76 -1.58 12.24
C GLU A 78 0.00 -2.76 11.61
N THR A 79 -0.43 -4.00 11.86
CA THR A 79 0.19 -5.20 11.28
C THR A 79 0.15 -5.23 9.74
N PRO A 80 -1.02 -5.10 9.08
CA PRO A 80 -1.04 -5.02 7.62
C PRO A 80 -0.29 -3.80 7.07
N ASN A 81 -0.30 -2.67 7.78
CA ASN A 81 0.45 -1.49 7.35
C ASN A 81 1.96 -1.73 7.32
N GLY A 82 2.52 -2.31 8.39
CA GLY A 82 3.94 -2.64 8.47
C GLY A 82 4.37 -3.62 7.39
N ILE A 83 3.65 -4.73 7.24
CA ILE A 83 3.97 -5.77 6.26
C ILE A 83 3.93 -5.19 4.84
N LEU A 84 2.84 -4.53 4.44
CA LEU A 84 2.72 -4.01 3.07
C LEU A 84 3.76 -2.90 2.79
N SER A 85 4.10 -2.09 3.79
CA SER A 85 5.16 -1.07 3.68
C SER A 85 6.55 -1.70 3.48
N ASP A 86 6.85 -2.82 4.15
CA ASP A 86 8.11 -3.55 3.98
C ASP A 86 8.26 -4.15 2.58
N TYR A 87 7.13 -4.47 1.91
CA TYR A 87 7.08 -4.86 0.50
C TYR A 87 7.13 -3.67 -0.48
N GLY A 88 7.35 -2.45 0.05
CA GLY A 88 7.54 -1.23 -0.74
C GLY A 88 6.26 -0.61 -1.29
N LEU A 89 5.09 -0.95 -0.75
CA LEU A 89 3.82 -0.28 -1.08
C LEU A 89 3.67 1.01 -0.28
N ALA A 90 3.39 2.13 -0.97
CA ALA A 90 2.98 3.36 -0.30
C ALA A 90 1.50 3.28 0.10
N ILE A 91 1.22 3.27 1.40
CA ILE A 91 -0.15 3.13 1.90
C ILE A 91 -0.68 4.51 2.30
N TYR A 92 -1.89 4.83 1.85
CA TYR A 92 -2.57 6.06 2.20
C TYR A 92 -3.94 5.73 2.78
N GLU A 93 -4.14 6.07 4.06
CA GLU A 93 -5.48 6.16 4.64
C GLU A 93 -6.13 7.45 4.18
N VAL A 94 -7.15 7.34 3.33
CA VAL A 94 -7.87 8.45 2.73
C VAL A 94 -9.38 8.18 2.68
N GLU A 95 -10.17 9.25 2.73
CA GLU A 95 -11.62 9.19 2.52
C GLU A 95 -12.00 10.21 1.43
N GLY A 96 -12.95 9.82 0.58
CA GLY A 96 -13.49 10.68 -0.47
C GLY A 96 -13.33 10.09 -1.86
N LEU A 97 -13.45 10.94 -2.88
CA LEU A 97 -13.45 10.51 -4.29
C LEU A 97 -12.09 9.94 -4.71
N VAL A 98 -12.14 8.76 -5.31
CA VAL A 98 -10.96 8.06 -5.84
C VAL A 98 -10.23 8.92 -6.86
N GLU A 99 -10.98 9.61 -7.73
CA GLU A 99 -10.42 10.51 -8.75
C GLU A 99 -9.52 11.59 -8.14
N TYR A 100 -9.96 12.26 -7.08
CA TYR A 100 -9.16 13.30 -6.41
C TYR A 100 -7.92 12.73 -5.70
N ALA A 101 -8.04 11.54 -5.11
CA ALA A 101 -6.90 10.88 -4.49
C ALA A 101 -5.85 10.47 -5.54
N LEU A 102 -6.28 9.92 -6.67
CA LEU A 102 -5.42 9.57 -7.79
C LEU A 102 -4.79 10.80 -8.44
N GLU A 103 -5.54 11.88 -8.62
CA GLU A 103 -5.03 13.14 -9.14
C GLU A 103 -3.92 13.70 -8.23
N ALA A 104 -4.13 13.68 -6.91
CA ALA A 104 -3.12 14.13 -5.95
C ALA A 104 -1.82 13.30 -6.06
N ILE A 105 -1.94 11.98 -6.20
CA ILE A 105 -0.78 11.09 -6.43
C ILE A 105 -0.10 11.42 -7.75
N TRP A 106 -0.86 11.59 -8.83
CA TRP A 106 -0.33 11.89 -10.17
C TRP A 106 0.44 13.21 -10.21
N GLN A 107 -0.08 14.25 -9.55
CA GLN A 107 0.53 15.58 -9.46
C GLN A 107 1.68 15.67 -8.44
N GLY A 108 1.96 14.58 -7.71
CA GLY A 108 2.94 14.59 -6.61
C GLY A 108 2.55 15.53 -5.47
N LYS A 109 1.27 15.90 -5.36
CA LYS A 109 0.77 16.72 -4.26
C LYS A 109 0.77 15.88 -3.00
N ALA A 110 1.10 16.51 -1.87
CA ALA A 110 0.91 15.88 -0.58
C ALA A 110 -0.60 15.63 -0.39
N LEU A 111 -1.02 14.37 -0.45
CA LEU A 111 -2.26 13.93 0.15
C LEU A 111 -2.26 14.45 1.59
N ARG A 112 -3.18 15.36 1.94
CA ARG A 112 -3.22 16.09 3.22
C ARG A 112 -3.58 15.15 4.39
N MET A 113 -2.73 14.18 4.69
CA MET A 113 -3.01 13.11 5.65
C MET A 113 -1.74 12.69 6.39
N PRO A 114 -1.83 12.17 7.63
CA PRO A 114 -0.68 11.77 8.41
C PRO A 114 0.05 10.63 7.70
N ARG A 115 1.20 10.96 7.12
CA ARG A 115 2.18 9.97 6.65
C ARG A 115 2.62 9.12 7.85
N ARG A 116 1.96 7.99 8.10
CA ARG A 116 2.63 6.87 8.77
C ARG A 116 3.53 6.21 7.74
N VAL A 117 4.63 6.89 7.41
CA VAL A 117 5.79 6.16 6.87
C VAL A 117 6.22 5.28 8.03
N ALA A 118 6.10 3.96 7.87
CA ALA A 118 6.72 3.03 8.81
C ALA A 118 8.16 3.50 9.02
N ARG A 119 8.50 3.94 10.23
CA ARG A 119 9.89 4.22 10.59
C ARG A 119 10.59 2.87 10.64
N GLY A 120 11.01 2.40 9.47
CA GLY A 120 11.99 1.33 9.35
C GLY A 120 13.31 1.85 9.91
N CYS A 121 13.53 1.69 11.21
CA CYS A 121 14.87 1.72 11.76
C CYS A 121 15.50 0.36 11.47
N ARG A 122 16.08 0.21 10.27
CA ARG A 122 17.16 -0.76 10.08
C ARG A 122 18.41 -0.13 10.67
N ARG A 123 18.95 -0.71 11.75
CA ARG A 123 20.40 -0.73 11.93
C ARG A 123 20.87 -2.16 12.13
N ALA A 124 21.73 -2.54 11.20
CA ALA A 124 22.36 -3.83 11.05
C ALA A 124 23.29 -4.17 12.22
N MET A 125 23.48 -5.48 12.38
CA MET A 125 24.47 -6.13 13.24
C MET A 125 25.89 -5.62 12.94
N SER A 126 26.70 -5.45 13.98
CA SER A 126 28.18 -5.45 13.88
C SER A 126 28.80 -5.71 15.25
N GLY A 127 29.48 -6.86 15.39
CA GLY A 127 30.75 -6.94 16.11
C GLY A 127 30.74 -7.35 17.59
N GLU A 128 31.58 -8.35 17.87
CA GLU A 128 32.13 -8.83 19.14
C GLU A 128 32.37 -7.78 20.24
N GLY A 129 32.31 -8.23 21.50
CA GLY A 129 32.99 -7.57 22.62
C GLY A 129 32.37 -7.91 23.97
N GLY A 130 33.12 -8.59 24.85
CA GLY A 130 32.63 -9.13 26.11
C GLY A 130 32.61 -8.17 27.31
N MET A 131 32.13 -8.74 28.42
CA MET A 131 32.36 -8.44 29.84
C MET A 131 31.86 -7.13 30.46
N GLY A 132 31.13 -7.28 31.57
CA GLY A 132 31.15 -6.32 32.68
C GLY A 132 29.85 -6.24 33.47
N CYS A 133 29.73 -7.02 34.54
CA CYS A 133 28.78 -6.78 35.62
C CYS A 133 29.46 -5.84 36.64
N GLY A 134 28.75 -4.79 37.07
CA GLY A 134 29.14 -3.88 38.14
C GLY A 134 27.90 -3.41 38.88
#